data_AF-D0MGG6-F1
#
_entry.id   AF-D0MGG6-F1
#
_cell.length_a   1.000
_cell.length_b   1.000
_cell.length_c   1.000
_cell.angle_alpha   90.00
_cell.angle_beta   90.00
_cell.angle_gamma   90.00
#
_symmetry.space_group_name_H-M   'P 1'
#
loop_
_entity.id
_entity.type
_entity.pdbx_description
1 polymer ?
#
loop_
_entity_poly.entity_id
_entity_poly.type
_entity_poly.pdbx_seq_one_letter_code
_entity_poly.pdbx_strand_id
1 'polypeptide(L)'
;MRATKQRLAGSALARLFAYYLTGRIAETQWRQLSRLLDARTATPEEREAMAAFFSDLLQERGAEVRIPRLKEFRDLLATARMAV
;
A
#
# COMPACT_ATOMS: atom_id res chain seq x y z
N MET A 1 -26.33 15.44 -11.62
CA MET A 1 -26.04 14.42 -10.59
C MET A 1 -24.58 14.02 -10.70
N ARG A 2 -23.71 14.58 -9.86
CA ARG A 2 -22.30 14.16 -9.76
C ARG A 2 -22.32 12.88 -8.93
N ALA A 3 -22.09 11.73 -9.54
CA ALA A 3 -21.87 10.50 -8.79
C ALA A 3 -20.55 10.68 -8.02
N THR A 4 -20.66 11.19 -6.80
CA THR A 4 -19.65 11.02 -5.77
C THR A 4 -19.50 9.51 -5.66
N LYS A 5 -18.53 8.93 -6.37
CA LYS A 5 -18.11 7.55 -6.14
C LYS A 5 -17.84 7.51 -4.66
N GLN A 6 -18.75 6.93 -3.89
CA GLN A 6 -18.49 6.49 -2.53
C GLN A 6 -17.19 5.70 -2.65
N ARG A 7 -16.07 6.32 -2.26
CA ARG A 7 -14.91 5.58 -1.83
C ARG A 7 -15.50 4.66 -0.78
N LEU A 8 -15.61 3.37 -1.09
CA LEU A 8 -15.88 2.35 -0.09
C LEU A 8 -15.05 2.77 1.11
N ALA A 9 -15.70 3.14 2.20
CA ALA A 9 -15.08 3.45 3.47
C ALA A 9 -14.59 2.13 4.09
N GLY A 10 -13.84 1.37 3.30
CA GLY A 10 -13.13 0.17 3.67
C GLY A 10 -11.67 0.54 3.78
N SER A 11 -11.01 0.01 4.80
CA SER A 11 -9.58 0.21 4.99
C SER A 11 -8.83 -0.09 3.68
N ALA A 12 -7.91 0.80 3.31
CA ALA A 12 -7.02 0.61 2.18
C ALA A 12 -6.20 -0.68 2.33
N LEU A 13 -5.91 -1.10 3.57
CA LEU A 13 -5.34 -2.42 3.85
C LEU A 13 -6.27 -3.55 3.41
N ALA A 14 -7.57 -3.44 3.69
CA ALA A 14 -8.55 -4.43 3.26
C ALA A 14 -8.66 -4.49 1.73
N ARG A 15 -8.57 -3.35 1.05
CA ARG A 15 -8.52 -3.30 -0.43
C ARG A 15 -7.25 -3.98 -0.96
N LEU A 16 -6.09 -3.67 -0.39
CA LEU A 16 -4.83 -4.27 -0.79
C LEU A 16 -4.84 -5.79 -0.58
N PHE A 17 -5.40 -6.25 0.54
CA PHE A 17 -5.59 -7.67 0.82
C PHE A 17 -6.54 -8.35 -0.18
N ALA A 18 -7.62 -7.67 -0.60
CA ALA A 18 -8.50 -8.19 -1.64
C ALA A 18 -7.77 -8.37 -2.99
N TYR A 19 -6.82 -7.50 -3.34
CA TYR A 19 -6.00 -7.67 -4.54
C TYR A 19 -5.05 -8.87 -4.46
N TYR A 20 -4.55 -9.19 -3.26
CA TYR A 20 -3.84 -10.45 -3.04
C TYR A 20 -4.76 -11.67 -3.21
N LEU A 21 -5.93 -11.68 -2.57
CA LEU A 21 -6.88 -12.80 -2.67
C LEU A 21 -7.38 -13.04 -4.09
N THR A 22 -7.50 -11.99 -4.90
CA THR A 22 -7.93 -12.08 -6.30
C THR A 22 -6.79 -12.40 -7.28
N GLY A 23 -5.57 -12.63 -6.78
CA GLY A 23 -4.40 -13.00 -7.58
C GLY A 23 -3.79 -11.85 -8.38
N ARG A 24 -4.19 -10.60 -8.12
CA ARG A 24 -3.58 -9.41 -8.74
C ARG A 24 -2.20 -9.10 -8.17
N ILE A 25 -1.93 -9.56 -6.96
CA ILE A 25 -0.62 -9.47 -6.30
C ILE A 25 -0.08 -10.88 -6.16
N ALA A 26 1.12 -11.12 -6.67
CA ALA A 26 1.78 -12.42 -6.47
C ALA A 26 2.13 -12.62 -4.99
N GLU A 27 2.07 -13.87 -4.49
CA GLU A 27 2.39 -14.20 -3.10
C GLU A 27 3.77 -13.70 -2.64
N THR A 28 4.77 -13.70 -3.53
CA THR A 28 6.09 -13.14 -3.25
C THR A 28 6.07 -11.63 -3.02
N GLN A 29 5.29 -10.89 -3.80
CA GLN A 29 5.10 -9.45 -3.66
C GLN A 29 4.25 -9.14 -2.41
N TRP A 30 3.22 -9.93 -2.14
CA TRP A 30 2.40 -9.80 -0.95
C TRP A 30 3.23 -10.01 0.33
N ARG A 31 4.08 -11.04 0.38
CA ARG A 31 5.01 -11.25 1.51
C ARG A 31 5.99 -10.11 1.73
N GLN A 32 6.38 -9.41 0.67
CA GLN A 32 7.21 -8.21 0.80
C GLN A 32 6.39 -7.04 1.34
N LEU A 33 5.21 -6.78 0.77
CA LEU A 33 4.29 -5.73 1.21
C LEU A 33 3.87 -5.89 2.67
N SER A 34 3.49 -7.10 3.10
CA SER A 34 3.10 -7.35 4.49
C SER A 34 4.23 -7.05 5.47
N ARG A 35 5.48 -7.40 5.14
CA ARG A 35 6.66 -7.03 5.95
C ARG A 35 6.90 -5.52 6.01
N LEU A 36 6.55 -4.78 4.96
CA LEU A 36 6.63 -3.31 4.98
C LEU A 36 5.55 -2.72 5.88
N LEU A 37 4.31 -3.21 5.76
CA LEU A 37 3.16 -2.77 6.56
C LEU A 37 3.31 -3.13 8.04
N ASP A 38 3.91 -4.27 8.36
CA ASP A 38 4.18 -4.71 9.73
C ASP A 38 5.46 -4.12 10.33
N ALA A 39 6.16 -3.25 9.61
CA ALA A 39 7.35 -2.59 10.15
C ALA A 39 6.98 -1.86 11.46
N ARG A 40 7.65 -2.22 12.56
CA ARG A 40 7.47 -1.60 13.89
C ARG A 40 7.63 -0.08 13.89
N THR A 41 8.27 0.47 12.86
CA THR A 41 8.53 1.89 12.69
C THR A 41 7.38 2.65 12.04
N ALA A 42 6.36 1.98 11.48
CA ALA A 42 5.23 2.62 10.80
C ALA A 42 4.02 2.74 11.72
N THR A 43 3.48 3.96 11.83
CA THR A 43 2.22 4.29 12.51
C THR A 43 1.02 3.70 11.78
N PRO A 44 -0.13 3.53 12.43
CA PRO A 44 -1.37 3.09 11.78
C PRO A 44 -1.75 3.95 10.56
N GLU A 45 -1.58 5.26 10.65
CA GLU A 45 -1.90 6.23 9.60
C GLU A 45 -0.98 6.06 8.39
N GLU A 46 0.33 5.86 8.63
CA GLU A 46 1.29 5.59 7.56
C GLU A 46 1.00 4.26 6.87
N ARG A 47 0.64 3.22 7.62
CA ARG A 47 0.26 1.91 7.04
C ARG A 47 -0.95 2.04 6.13
N GLU A 48 -1.95 2.81 6.56
CA GLU A 48 -3.16 3.05 5.77
C GLU A 48 -2.85 3.88 4.51
N ALA A 49 -2.06 4.96 4.64
CA ALA A 49 -1.63 5.77 3.51
C ALA A 49 -0.80 4.97 2.50
N MET A 50 0.08 4.08 2.97
CA MET A 50 0.84 3.17 2.11
C MET A 50 -0.08 2.19 1.39
N ALA A 51 -1.02 1.58 2.10
CA ALA A 51 -1.94 0.64 1.50
C ALA A 51 -2.81 1.30 0.43
N ALA A 52 -3.17 2.57 0.63
CA ALA A 52 -3.86 3.38 -0.37
C ALA A 52 -2.97 3.60 -1.60
N PHE A 53 -1.72 4.04 -1.39
CA PHE A 53 -0.76 4.24 -2.47
C PHE A 53 -0.55 2.99 -3.32
N PHE A 54 -0.29 1.83 -2.70
CA PHE A 54 -0.10 0.59 -3.45
C PHE A 54 -1.38 0.09 -4.11
N SER A 55 -2.54 0.29 -3.49
CA SER A 55 -3.82 -0.05 -4.11
C SER A 55 -4.08 0.78 -5.37
N ASP A 56 -3.81 2.08 -5.30
CA ASP A 56 -3.97 3.00 -6.45
C ASP A 56 -2.95 2.64 -7.54
N LEU A 57 -1.70 2.37 -7.17
CA LEU A 57 -0.65 2.05 -8.12
C LEU A 57 -0.86 0.68 -8.81
N LEU A 58 -1.41 -0.32 -8.10
CA LEU A 58 -1.85 -1.60 -8.69
C LEU A 58 -3.07 -1.42 -9.59
N GLN A 59 -3.96 -0.47 -9.27
CA GLN A 59 -5.11 -0.15 -10.11
C GLN A 59 -4.67 0.52 -11.43
N GLU A 60 -3.65 1.38 -11.39
CA GLU A 60 -3.13 2.09 -12.57
C GLU A 60 -2.21 1.26 -13.45
N ARG A 61 -1.30 0.48 -12.84
CA ARG A 61 -0.23 -0.24 -13.57
C ARG A 61 -0.40 -1.76 -13.60
N GLY A 62 -1.42 -2.31 -12.95
CA GLY A 62 -1.62 -3.76 -12.87
C GLY A 62 -0.54 -4.45 -12.04
N ALA A 63 -0.12 -5.67 -12.42
CA ALA A 63 0.79 -6.51 -11.61
C ALA A 63 2.28 -6.16 -11.77
N GLU A 64 2.65 -5.20 -12.63
CA GLU A 64 4.05 -4.81 -12.91
C GLU A 64 4.63 -3.85 -11.86
N VAL A 65 4.11 -3.90 -10.64
CA VAL A 65 4.52 -3.00 -9.57
C VAL A 65 5.78 -3.53 -8.89
N ARG A 66 6.87 -2.76 -8.98
CA ARG A 66 8.08 -3.01 -8.20
C ARG A 66 7.84 -2.62 -6.75
N ILE A 67 7.75 -3.61 -5.87
CA ILE A 67 7.72 -3.40 -4.42
C ILE A 67 9.13 -3.02 -3.95
N PRO A 68 9.31 -1.85 -3.28
CA PRO A 68 10.62 -1.43 -2.78
C PRO A 68 11.13 -2.36 -1.67
N ARG A 69 12.44 -2.39 -1.47
CA ARG A 69 13.04 -3.14 -0.36
C ARG A 69 12.74 -2.45 0.98
N LEU A 70 12.75 -3.21 2.07
CA LEU A 70 12.49 -2.66 3.41
C LEU A 70 13.41 -1.49 3.80
N LYS A 71 14.68 -1.51 3.38
CA LYS A 71 15.62 -0.41 3.63
C LYS A 71 15.20 0.86 2.88
N GLU A 72 15.03 0.77 1.55
CA GLU A 72 14.58 1.87 0.70
C GLU A 72 13.26 2.46 1.22
N PHE A 73 12.37 1.58 1.67
CA PHE A 73 11.09 1.95 2.23
C PHE A 73 11.23 2.76 3.54
N ARG A 74 12.10 2.34 4.46
CA ARG A 74 12.38 3.09 5.70
C ARG A 74 13.02 4.44 5.41
N ASP A 75 13.93 4.50 4.45
CA ASP A 75 14.61 5.74 4.05
C ASP A 75 13.60 6.74 3.47
N LEU A 76 12.63 6.27 2.67
CA LEU A 76 11.53 7.09 2.16
C LEU A 76 10.61 7.61 3.26
N LEU A 77 10.21 6.75 4.22
CA LEU A 77 9.41 7.20 5.37
C LEU A 77 10.14 8.23 6.22
N ALA A 78 11.43 8.02 6.49
CA ALA A 78 12.24 8.97 7.24
C ALA A 78 12.31 10.33 6.52
N THR A 79 12.47 10.32 5.20
CA THR A 79 12.49 11.54 4.38
C THR A 79 11.13 12.23 4.40
N ALA A 80 10.03 11.49 4.26
CA ALA A 80 8.67 12.04 4.28
C ALA A 80 8.34 12.72 5.63
N ARG A 81 8.81 12.15 6.74
CA ARG A 81 8.65 12.74 8.08
C ARG A 81 9.46 14.02 8.29
N MET A 82 10.64 14.12 7.66
CA MET A 82 11.48 15.32 7.74
C MET A 82 11.02 16.46 6.81
N ALA A 83 10.18 16.14 5.82
CA ALA A 83 9.63 17.12 4.87
C ALA A 83 8.37 17.83 5.41
N VAL A 84 7.94 17.50 6.63
CA VAL A 84 6.84 18.13 7.39
C VAL A 84 7.44 19.01 8.48
#